data_AF-A0A060BNP1-F1
#
_entry.id   AF-A0A060BNP1-F1
#
_cell.length_a   1.000
_cell.length_b   1.000
_cell.length_c   1.000
_cell.angle_alpha   90.00
_cell.angle_beta   90.00
_cell.angle_gamma   90.00
#
_symmetry.space_group_name_H-M   'P 1'
#
loop_
_entity.id
_entity.type
_entity.pdbx_description
1 polymer ?
#
loop_
_entity_poly.entity_id
_entity_poly.type
_entity_poly.pdbx_seq_one_letter_code
_entity_poly.pdbx_strand_id
1 'polypeptide(L)'
;RAAQAMRSVERHLVDRGAGIVKLFTPPFSKGPEDTGHDPGYIRSYPPGLRENGGQYSHAAMWAILAAARAGDGARAADLFRILNPVNHALTPEQACHYRVEPYVVAADVYSVPPNDGRGGWTWYTGAAGWMFRAGLEGL
;
A
#
# COMPACT_ATOMS: atom_id res chain seq x y z
N ARG A 1 16.68 -5.14 -15.28
CA ARG A 1 16.56 -4.33 -14.03
C ARG A 1 15.10 -4.09 -13.64
N ALA A 2 14.27 -3.41 -14.44
CA ALA A 2 12.85 -3.14 -14.12
C ALA A 2 12.04 -4.42 -13.77
N ALA A 3 12.14 -5.47 -14.58
CA ALA A 3 11.45 -6.73 -14.31
C ALA A 3 11.88 -7.40 -12.99
N GLN A 4 13.16 -7.29 -12.60
CA GLN A 4 13.63 -7.79 -11.31
C GLN A 4 13.06 -6.95 -10.16
N ALA A 5 13.04 -5.62 -10.30
CA ALA A 5 12.44 -4.73 -9.30
C ALA A 5 10.95 -5.04 -9.08
N MET A 6 10.17 -5.21 -10.15
CA MET A 6 8.74 -5.54 -10.04
C MET A 6 8.50 -6.92 -9.41
N ARG A 7 9.38 -7.90 -9.67
CA ARG A 7 9.34 -9.19 -8.95
C ARG A 7 9.67 -9.06 -7.46
N SER A 8 10.55 -8.14 -7.08
CA SER A 8 10.83 -7.86 -5.67
C SER A 8 9.66 -7.15 -4.98
N VAL A 9 9.03 -6.19 -5.64
CA VAL A 9 7.79 -5.54 -5.14
C VAL A 9 6.74 -6.60 -4.87
N GLU A 10 6.49 -7.49 -5.83
CA GLU A 10 5.54 -8.58 -5.67
C GLU A 10 5.83 -9.48 -4.47
N ARG A 11 7.09 -9.89 -4.34
CA ARG A 11 7.48 -10.85 -3.31
C ARG A 11 7.43 -10.28 -1.90
N HIS A 12 7.78 -9.01 -1.76
CA HIS A 12 8.06 -8.42 -0.44
C HIS A 12 7.02 -7.40 0.00
N LEU A 13 6.39 -6.68 -0.93
CA LEU A 13 5.55 -5.53 -0.61
C LEU A 13 4.07 -5.79 -0.83
N VAL A 14 3.70 -6.71 -1.72
CA VAL A 14 2.31 -7.09 -1.93
C VAL A 14 1.86 -8.08 -0.85
N ASP A 15 0.95 -7.62 0.01
CA ASP A 15 0.36 -8.43 1.07
C ASP A 15 -1.10 -8.70 0.74
N ARG A 16 -1.35 -9.87 0.16
CA ARG A 16 -2.70 -10.26 -0.25
C ARG A 16 -3.62 -10.61 0.91
N GLY A 17 -3.05 -10.97 2.06
CA GLY A 17 -3.83 -11.27 3.27
C GLY A 17 -4.44 -9.99 3.83
N ALA A 18 -3.63 -8.94 3.94
CA ALA A 18 -4.09 -7.61 4.38
C ALA A 18 -4.71 -6.75 3.26
N GLY A 19 -4.56 -7.17 2.00
CA GLY A 19 -5.08 -6.44 0.84
C GLY A 19 -4.32 -5.13 0.57
N ILE A 20 -3.01 -5.11 0.75
CA ILE A 20 -2.20 -3.87 0.65
C ILE A 20 -0.92 -4.04 -0.17
N VAL A 21 -0.30 -2.91 -0.53
CA VAL A 21 1.05 -2.82 -1.06
C VAL A 21 1.88 -1.89 -0.17
N LYS A 22 2.84 -2.45 0.56
CA LYS A 22 3.69 -1.75 1.55
C LYS A 22 4.65 -0.78 0.87
N LEU A 23 4.98 0.33 1.53
CA LEU A 23 5.98 1.29 1.05
C LEU A 23 7.39 0.67 1.06
N PHE A 24 7.72 -0.05 2.13
CA PHE A 24 8.93 -0.87 2.23
C PHE A 24 8.76 -1.96 3.31
N THR A 25 9.71 -2.88 3.37
CA THR A 25 9.80 -3.90 4.42
C THR A 25 11.27 -4.34 4.58
N PRO A 26 11.72 -4.72 5.79
CA PRO A 26 11.02 -4.58 7.08
C PRO A 26 10.90 -3.11 7.52
N PRO A 27 9.88 -2.74 8.31
CA PRO A 27 9.79 -1.40 8.91
C PRO A 27 10.95 -1.17 9.90
N PHE A 28 11.32 0.09 10.11
CA PHE A 28 12.30 0.45 11.12
C PHE A 28 11.73 0.24 12.53
N SER A 29 12.53 -0.37 13.40
CA SER A 29 12.19 -0.56 14.81
C SER A 29 13.19 0.17 15.72
N LYS A 30 12.82 0.34 17.00
CA LYS A 30 13.72 0.82 18.06
C LYS A 30 14.25 -0.35 18.92
N GLY A 31 14.08 -1.59 18.44
CA GLY A 31 14.37 -2.82 19.17
C GLY A 31 15.78 -3.37 18.90
N PRO A 32 16.06 -4.61 19.32
CA PRO A 32 17.36 -5.28 19.12
C PRO A 32 17.79 -5.39 17.65
N GLU A 33 16.84 -5.24 16.73
CA GLU A 33 17.03 -5.31 15.27
C GLU A 33 17.32 -3.94 14.65
N ASP A 34 17.50 -2.89 15.46
CA ASP A 34 17.92 -1.56 15.01
C ASP A 34 19.33 -1.66 14.41
N THR A 35 19.47 -1.25 13.15
CA THR A 35 20.74 -1.30 12.40
C THR A 35 21.72 -0.22 12.83
N GLY A 36 21.33 0.68 13.75
CA GLY A 36 22.17 1.75 14.28
C GLY A 36 22.35 2.95 13.35
N HIS A 37 21.82 2.87 12.13
CA HIS A 37 21.77 4.01 11.19
C HIS A 37 20.46 4.77 11.37
N ASP A 38 20.52 6.10 11.43
CA ASP A 38 19.32 6.94 11.55
C ASP A 38 18.64 7.13 10.17
N PRO A 39 17.44 6.57 9.94
CA PRO A 39 16.71 6.75 8.68
C PRO A 39 15.93 8.07 8.65
N GLY A 40 16.05 8.92 9.69
CA GLY A 40 15.32 10.16 9.85
C GLY A 40 13.93 9.98 10.45
N TYR A 41 13.06 10.97 10.26
CA TYR A 41 11.74 11.06 10.91
C TYR A 41 10.84 9.85 10.68
N ILE A 42 11.05 9.08 9.61
CA ILE A 42 10.29 7.87 9.31
C ILE A 42 10.29 6.87 10.49
N ARG A 43 11.37 6.81 11.29
CA ARG A 43 11.46 5.95 12.49
C ARG A 43 10.64 6.46 13.69
N SER A 44 10.08 7.66 13.61
CA SER A 44 9.16 8.16 14.64
C SER A 44 7.78 7.51 14.56
N TYR A 45 7.37 7.02 13.39
CA TYR A 45 6.14 6.25 13.23
C TYR A 45 6.30 4.82 13.76
N PRO A 46 5.25 4.26 14.41
CA PRO A 46 5.25 2.85 14.78
C PRO A 46 5.49 1.93 13.56
N PRO A 47 6.21 0.80 13.72
CA PRO A 47 6.43 -0.15 12.64
C PRO A 47 5.12 -0.62 12.00
N GLY A 48 5.04 -0.58 10.67
CA GLY A 48 3.87 -0.97 9.88
C GLY A 48 2.77 0.08 9.78
N LEU A 49 2.97 1.27 10.34
CA LEU A 49 2.04 2.39 10.22
C LEU A 49 2.63 3.46 9.31
N ARG A 50 1.75 4.13 8.56
CA ARG A 50 2.08 5.33 7.79
C ARG A 50 3.29 5.05 6.87
N GLU A 51 4.24 5.97 6.81
CA GLU A 51 5.45 5.85 6.01
C GLU A 51 6.37 4.71 6.50
N ASN A 52 6.31 4.29 7.77
CA ASN A 52 7.19 3.25 8.32
C ASN A 52 6.70 1.83 8.02
N GLY A 53 6.64 1.47 6.74
CA GLY A 53 6.30 0.11 6.29
C GLY A 53 4.79 -0.19 6.19
N GLY A 54 3.93 0.82 6.38
CA GLY A 54 2.53 0.76 5.95
C GLY A 54 2.40 0.87 4.42
N GLN A 55 1.18 0.79 3.89
CA GLN A 55 0.89 1.22 2.52
C GLN A 55 0.83 2.75 2.50
N TYR A 56 1.65 3.35 1.65
CA TYR A 56 1.47 4.75 1.26
C TYR A 56 0.79 4.77 -0.11
N SER A 57 -0.54 4.92 -0.12
CA SER A 57 -1.38 4.61 -1.28
C SER A 57 -0.95 5.38 -2.54
N HIS A 58 -0.48 6.62 -2.38
CA HIS A 58 0.04 7.42 -3.49
C HIS A 58 1.19 6.72 -4.23
N ALA A 59 2.16 6.18 -3.50
CA ALA A 59 3.30 5.47 -4.09
C ALA A 59 2.89 4.07 -4.59
N ALA A 60 1.96 3.41 -3.90
CA ALA A 60 1.46 2.10 -4.30
C ALA A 60 0.82 2.12 -5.71
N MET A 61 0.11 3.18 -6.07
CA MET A 61 -0.47 3.34 -7.42
C MET A 61 0.59 3.36 -8.53
N TRP A 62 1.83 3.78 -8.23
CA TRP A 62 2.91 3.73 -9.22
C TRP A 62 3.33 2.31 -9.57
N ALA A 63 3.13 1.33 -8.67
CA ALA A 63 3.38 -0.07 -8.97
C ALA A 63 2.43 -0.59 -10.06
N ILE A 64 1.18 -0.11 -10.10
CA ILE A 64 0.21 -0.42 -11.16
C ILE A 64 0.75 0.09 -12.51
N LEU A 65 1.10 1.38 -12.56
CA LEU A 65 1.63 2.01 -13.78
C LEU A 65 2.95 1.36 -14.23
N ALA A 66 3.80 0.93 -13.29
CA ALA A 66 5.04 0.24 -13.60
C ALA A 66 4.79 -1.16 -14.20
N ALA A 67 3.80 -1.91 -13.67
CA ALA A 67 3.38 -3.19 -14.24
C ALA A 67 2.81 -3.01 -15.66
N ALA A 68 1.94 -2.02 -15.85
CA ALA A 68 1.36 -1.68 -17.15
C ALA A 68 2.45 -1.34 -18.18
N ARG A 69 3.40 -0.47 -17.82
CA ARG A 69 4.55 -0.11 -18.68
C ARG A 69 5.48 -1.29 -18.97
N ALA A 70 5.51 -2.30 -18.12
CA ALA A 70 6.26 -3.52 -18.36
C ALA A 70 5.54 -4.52 -19.28
N GLY A 71 4.32 -4.20 -19.73
CA GLY A 71 3.47 -5.09 -20.53
C GLY A 71 2.77 -6.18 -19.72
N ASP A 72 2.81 -6.10 -18.38
CA ASP A 72 2.19 -7.07 -17.48
C ASP A 72 0.82 -6.56 -17.01
N GLY A 73 -0.16 -6.58 -17.93
CA GLY A 73 -1.52 -6.10 -17.67
C GLY A 73 -2.25 -6.92 -16.60
N ALA A 74 -1.96 -8.22 -16.50
CA ALA A 74 -2.53 -9.07 -15.45
C ALA A 74 -2.08 -8.62 -14.07
N ARG A 75 -0.79 -8.28 -13.91
CA ARG A 75 -0.28 -7.74 -12.66
C ARG A 75 -0.82 -6.33 -12.37
N ALA A 76 -0.93 -5.48 -13.38
CA ALA A 76 -1.52 -4.15 -13.22
C ALA A 76 -2.96 -4.25 -12.69
N ALA A 77 -3.79 -5.12 -13.29
CA ALA A 77 -5.16 -5.36 -12.86
C ALA A 77 -5.24 -5.95 -11.44
N ASP A 78 -4.36 -6.90 -11.09
CA ASP A 78 -4.33 -7.47 -9.74
C ASP A 78 -3.95 -6.42 -8.68
N LEU A 79 -2.94 -5.59 -8.95
CA LEU A 79 -2.55 -4.48 -8.07
C LEU A 79 -3.67 -3.45 -7.94
N PHE A 80 -4.34 -3.09 -9.03
CA PHE A 80 -5.48 -2.17 -8.99
C PHE A 80 -6.63 -2.75 -8.15
N ARG A 81 -6.91 -4.05 -8.26
CA ARG A 81 -7.89 -4.73 -7.42
C ARG A 81 -7.49 -4.69 -5.95
N ILE A 82 -6.22 -4.99 -5.62
CA ILE A 82 -5.73 -4.93 -4.24
C ILE A 82 -5.88 -3.51 -3.67
N LEU A 83 -5.53 -2.49 -4.45
CA LEU A 83 -5.48 -1.09 -3.99
C LEU A 83 -6.82 -0.35 -4.04
N ASN A 84 -7.87 -0.96 -4.60
CA ASN A 84 -9.17 -0.32 -4.71
C ASN A 84 -9.91 -0.36 -3.35
N PRO A 85 -10.25 0.79 -2.75
CA PRO A 85 -10.83 0.87 -1.41
C PRO A 85 -12.13 0.08 -1.26
N VAL A 86 -12.90 -0.12 -2.34
CA VAL A 86 -14.15 -0.90 -2.28
C VAL A 86 -13.90 -2.34 -1.85
N ASN A 87 -12.73 -2.90 -2.18
CA ASN A 87 -12.39 -4.28 -1.89
C ASN A 87 -12.03 -4.52 -0.41
N HIS A 88 -11.86 -3.45 0.38
CA HIS A 88 -11.73 -3.53 1.83
C HIS A 88 -13.08 -3.57 2.58
N ALA A 89 -14.21 -3.49 1.87
CA ALA A 89 -15.52 -3.37 2.49
C ALA A 89 -16.62 -4.15 1.75
N LEU A 90 -16.28 -5.32 1.19
CA LEU A 90 -17.27 -6.16 0.49
C LEU A 90 -18.23 -6.85 1.45
N THR A 91 -17.90 -6.93 2.74
CA THR A 91 -18.80 -7.37 3.82
C THR A 91 -18.84 -6.36 4.98
N PRO A 92 -19.89 -6.38 5.82
CA PRO A 92 -19.96 -5.54 7.01
C PRO A 92 -18.77 -5.70 7.96
N GLU A 93 -18.25 -6.92 8.11
CA GLU A 93 -17.09 -7.23 8.95
C GLU A 93 -15.82 -6.59 8.39
N GLN A 94 -15.62 -6.69 7.07
CA GLN A 94 -14.49 -6.06 6.39
C GLN A 94 -14.57 -4.53 6.47
N ALA A 95 -15.76 -3.95 6.27
CA ALA A 95 -15.98 -2.51 6.42
C ALA A 95 -15.69 -2.04 7.87
N CYS A 96 -16.13 -2.81 8.86
CA CYS A 96 -15.85 -2.54 10.28
C CYS A 96 -14.33 -2.62 10.57
N HIS A 97 -13.63 -3.54 9.91
CA HIS A 97 -12.18 -3.67 10.01
C HIS A 97 -11.41 -2.56 9.27
N TYR A 98 -11.86 -2.11 8.09
CA TYR A 98 -11.21 -1.04 7.32
C TYR A 98 -11.27 0.32 8.02
N ARG A 99 -12.31 0.56 8.84
CA ARG A 99 -12.51 1.74 9.71
C ARG A 99 -12.68 3.10 9.04
N VAL A 100 -12.57 3.18 7.72
CA VAL A 100 -12.76 4.41 6.94
C VAL A 100 -13.69 4.18 5.75
N GLU A 101 -14.00 5.23 5.01
CA GLU A 101 -14.96 5.20 3.90
C GLU A 101 -14.41 4.41 2.70
N PRO A 102 -15.09 3.33 2.24
CA PRO A 102 -14.58 2.48 1.15
C PRO A 102 -14.84 3.02 -0.26
N TYR A 103 -15.50 4.18 -0.37
CA TYR A 103 -15.80 4.85 -1.63
C TYR A 103 -14.84 6.01 -1.94
N VAL A 104 -13.87 6.27 -1.06
CA VAL A 104 -12.76 7.22 -1.28
C VAL A 104 -11.42 6.55 -0.98
N VAL A 105 -10.35 7.05 -1.59
CA VAL A 105 -9.00 6.51 -1.39
C VAL A 105 -8.44 7.00 -0.06
N ALA A 106 -7.97 6.08 0.78
CA ALA A 106 -7.19 6.39 1.97
C ALA A 106 -5.74 6.74 1.60
N ALA A 107 -5.13 7.71 2.28
CA ALA A 107 -3.74 8.08 2.05
C ALA A 107 -2.79 6.95 2.47
N ASP A 108 -3.14 6.25 3.55
CA ASP A 108 -2.38 5.12 4.06
C ASP A 108 -3.26 3.97 4.56
N VAL A 109 -2.71 2.75 4.54
CA VAL A 109 -3.34 1.54 5.10
C VAL A 109 -2.28 0.80 5.91
N TYR A 110 -2.61 0.40 7.14
CA TYR A 110 -1.61 -0.19 8.04
C TYR A 110 -1.28 -1.64 7.65
N SER A 111 -0.08 -2.09 8.01
CA SER A 111 0.46 -3.41 7.62
C SER A 111 0.80 -4.32 8.80
N VAL A 112 0.52 -3.89 10.03
CA VAL A 112 0.87 -4.63 11.25
C VAL A 112 -0.37 -5.02 12.07
N PRO A 113 -0.47 -6.28 12.53
CA PRO A 113 -1.53 -6.69 13.44
C PRO A 113 -1.54 -5.88 14.75
N PRO A 114 -2.72 -5.65 15.37
CA PRO A 114 -4.06 -6.07 14.93
C PRO A 114 -4.74 -5.06 13.99
N ASN A 115 -3.97 -4.16 13.38
CA ASN A 115 -4.46 -3.02 12.63
C ASN A 115 -4.25 -3.17 11.12
N ASP A 116 -3.65 -4.26 10.66
CA ASP A 116 -3.35 -4.54 9.27
C ASP A 116 -4.63 -4.45 8.42
N GLY A 117 -4.59 -3.70 7.33
CA GLY A 117 -5.78 -3.45 6.50
C GLY A 117 -6.71 -2.35 7.01
N ARG A 118 -6.45 -1.66 8.13
CA ARG A 118 -7.16 -0.43 8.51
C ARG A 118 -6.68 0.76 7.68
N GLY A 119 -7.62 1.52 7.12
CA GLY A 119 -7.33 2.76 6.43
C GLY A 119 -7.05 3.92 7.38
N GLY A 120 -6.23 4.85 6.92
CA GLY A 120 -5.90 6.11 7.58
C GLY A 120 -6.02 7.28 6.60
N TRP A 121 -6.52 8.41 7.11
CA TRP A 121 -6.59 9.70 6.40
C TRP A 121 -7.26 9.62 5.01
N THR A 122 -8.57 9.80 4.95
CA THR A 122 -9.35 9.79 3.69
C THR A 122 -9.53 11.19 3.10
N TRP A 123 -10.10 11.25 1.90
CA TRP A 123 -10.45 12.45 1.13
C TRP A 123 -9.27 13.29 0.62
N TYR A 124 -8.54 13.97 1.51
CA TYR A 124 -7.54 14.95 1.12
C TYR A 124 -6.18 14.29 0.92
N THR A 125 -6.03 13.57 -0.19
CA THR A 125 -4.80 12.89 -0.59
C THR A 125 -4.60 12.88 -2.10
N GLY A 126 -3.35 13.05 -2.55
CA GLY A 126 -2.98 12.87 -3.96
C GLY A 126 -3.13 11.43 -4.46
N ALA A 127 -3.33 10.46 -3.57
CA ALA A 127 -3.56 9.06 -3.94
C ALA A 127 -4.79 8.88 -4.83
N ALA A 128 -5.85 9.68 -4.64
CA ALA A 128 -7.04 9.63 -5.48
C ALA A 128 -6.72 10.00 -6.94
N GLY A 129 -5.92 11.04 -7.15
CA GLY A 129 -5.48 11.44 -8.49
C GLY A 129 -4.62 10.37 -9.17
N TRP A 130 -3.71 9.74 -8.43
CA TRP A 130 -2.90 8.64 -8.98
C TRP A 130 -3.69 7.38 -9.25
N MET A 131 -4.68 7.05 -8.42
CA MET A 131 -5.55 5.90 -8.68
C MET A 131 -6.37 6.13 -9.96
N PHE A 132 -6.89 7.35 -10.16
CA PHE A 132 -7.60 7.70 -11.40
C PHE A 132 -6.70 7.55 -12.63
N ARG A 133 -5.47 8.07 -12.57
CA ARG A 133 -4.48 7.89 -13.65
C ARG A 133 -4.10 6.43 -13.86
N ALA A 134 -3.91 5.65 -12.79
CA ALA A 134 -3.60 4.23 -12.89
C ALA A 134 -4.72 3.44 -13.58
N GLY A 135 -5.98 3.76 -13.29
CA GLY A 135 -7.14 3.14 -13.93
C GLY A 135 -7.34 3.55 -15.39
N LEU A 136 -7.05 4.80 -15.75
CA LEU A 136 -7.24 5.30 -17.14
C LEU A 136 -6.05 5.08 -18.06
N GLU A 137 -4.83 5.17 -17.54
CA GLU A 137 -3.59 5.11 -18.33
C GLU A 137 -2.88 3.76 -18.20
N GLY A 138 -3.23 2.94 -17.21
CA GLY A 138 -2.53 1.70 -16.86
C GLY A 138 -3.33 0.41 -17.05
N LEU A 139 -4.63 0.50 -17.31
CA LEU A 139 -5.53 -0.64 -17.57
C LEU A 139 -6.24 -0.43 -18.91
#